data_AF-A0A842PA67-F1
#
_entry.id   AF-A0A842PA67-F1
#
_cell.length_a   1.000
_cell.length_b   1.000
_cell.length_c   1.000
_cell.angle_alpha   90.00
_cell.angle_beta   90.00
_cell.angle_gamma   90.00
#
_symmetry.space_group_name_H-M   'P 1'
#
loop_
_entity.id
_entity.type
_entity.pdbx_description
1 polymer ?
#
loop_
_entity_poly.entity_id
_entity_poly.type
_entity_poly.pdbx_seq_one_letter_code
_entity_poly.pdbx_strand_id
1 'polypeptide(L)'
;QNRSWEHPLRSKILDALDSKPGICYRRLQRNLNVANGTLRHHLDVLQTQRTVTTMPVNGRTCYYAGAPSQIEILRDMNIADEKAAEMLPVGLSQVQREVVTRLVQDPLPKSQASLARDISRSRASVNSAILVLRRRGILSCTTLDLAEHLHGLRTGTLDYEWIDERPIAA
;
A
#
# COMPACT_ATOMS: atom_id res chain seq x y z
N GLN A 1 19.50 5.95 -16.99
CA GLN A 1 20.04 5.35 -18.24
C GLN A 1 18.99 5.54 -19.34
N ASN A 2 19.38 6.06 -20.50
CA ASN A 2 18.47 6.46 -21.57
C ASN A 2 17.90 5.23 -22.31
N ARG A 3 16.64 4.88 -22.05
CA ARG A 3 15.95 3.76 -22.71
C ARG A 3 15.45 4.18 -24.08
N SER A 4 16.35 4.26 -25.08
CA SER A 4 16.06 4.75 -26.44
C SER A 4 14.98 3.97 -27.20
N TRP A 5 14.64 2.75 -26.75
CA TRP A 5 13.64 1.86 -27.34
C TRP A 5 12.28 1.91 -26.61
N GLU A 6 12.20 2.65 -25.51
CA GLU A 6 11.00 2.74 -24.69
C GLU A 6 10.16 3.96 -25.10
N HIS A 7 8.84 3.78 -25.21
CA HIS A 7 7.95 4.88 -25.54
C HIS A 7 8.10 6.01 -24.51
N PRO A 8 8.19 7.29 -24.90
CA PRO A 8 8.51 8.39 -23.97
C PRO A 8 7.58 8.46 -22.75
N LEU A 9 6.31 8.08 -22.91
CA LEU A 9 5.37 8.01 -21.80
C LEU A 9 5.67 6.84 -20.84
N ARG A 10 6.17 5.70 -21.31
CA ARG A 10 6.57 4.59 -20.44
C ARG A 10 7.78 4.98 -19.59
N SER A 11 8.76 5.67 -20.17
CA SER A 11 9.88 6.24 -19.40
C SER A 11 9.38 7.21 -18.32
N LYS A 12 8.49 8.15 -18.67
CA LYS A 12 7.87 9.07 -17.69
C LYS A 12 7.07 8.35 -16.60
N ILE A 13 6.39 7.26 -16.92
CA ILE A 13 5.70 6.43 -15.93
C ILE A 13 6.73 5.85 -14.97
N LEU A 14 7.79 5.23 -15.47
CA LEU A 14 8.83 4.64 -14.64
C LEU A 14 9.52 5.68 -13.77
N ASP A 15 9.88 6.85 -14.32
CA ASP A 15 10.44 7.96 -13.54
C ASP A 15 9.48 8.43 -12.42
N ALA A 16 8.17 8.45 -12.70
CA ALA A 16 7.15 8.78 -11.71
C ALA A 16 7.02 7.69 -10.63
N LEU A 17 7.22 6.42 -10.98
CA LEU A 17 7.19 5.29 -10.05
C LEU A 17 8.47 5.18 -9.22
N ASP A 18 9.63 5.52 -9.78
CA ASP A 18 10.90 5.60 -9.06
C ASP A 18 10.89 6.75 -8.04
N SER A 19 10.37 7.91 -8.44
CA SER A 19 10.24 9.07 -7.55
C SER A 19 9.12 8.91 -6.51
N LYS A 20 8.01 8.24 -6.86
CA LYS A 20 6.86 8.00 -5.98
C LYS A 20 6.36 6.55 -6.07
N PRO A 21 7.09 5.59 -5.49
CA PRO A 21 6.67 4.19 -5.46
C PRO A 21 5.33 4.03 -4.75
N GLY A 22 4.47 3.14 -5.23
CA GLY A 22 3.17 2.86 -4.63
C GLY A 22 2.07 3.88 -4.96
N ILE A 23 2.32 4.79 -5.90
CA ILE A 23 1.30 5.72 -6.37
C ILE A 23 0.11 4.99 -7.01
N CYS A 24 -1.11 5.42 -6.68
CA CYS A 24 -2.33 4.83 -7.23
C CYS A 24 -2.68 5.39 -8.62
N TYR A 25 -3.41 4.60 -9.41
CA TYR A 25 -3.75 4.90 -10.81
C TYR A 25 -4.21 6.35 -11.04
N ARG A 26 -5.20 6.83 -10.28
CA ARG A 26 -5.79 8.18 -10.44
C ARG A 26 -4.81 9.30 -10.11
N ARG A 27 -3.83 9.06 -9.25
CA ARG A 27 -2.83 10.06 -8.88
C ARG A 27 -1.69 10.06 -9.90
N LEU A 28 -1.28 8.88 -10.37
CA LEU A 28 -0.35 8.74 -11.49
C LEU A 28 -0.88 9.41 -12.77
N GLN A 29 -2.15 9.19 -13.10
CA GLN A 29 -2.83 9.81 -14.23
C GLN A 29 -2.80 11.35 -14.17
N ARG A 30 -3.14 11.91 -13.00
CA ARG A 30 -3.13 13.37 -12.78
C ARG A 30 -1.72 13.94 -12.84
N ASN A 31 -0.75 13.27 -12.21
CA ASN A 31 0.65 13.73 -12.21
C ASN A 31 1.24 13.78 -13.63
N LEU A 32 0.91 12.80 -14.47
CA LEU A 32 1.42 12.73 -15.84
C LEU A 32 0.58 13.54 -16.83
N ASN A 33 -0.61 14.01 -16.42
CA ASN A 33 -1.60 14.67 -17.28
C ASN A 33 -1.95 13.85 -18.53
N VAL A 34 -2.29 12.57 -18.34
CA VAL A 34 -2.54 11.60 -19.43
C VAL A 34 -3.98 11.12 -19.43
N ALA A 35 -4.52 10.83 -20.63
CA ALA A 35 -5.84 10.24 -20.78
C ALA A 35 -5.93 8.83 -20.18
N ASN A 36 -7.10 8.47 -19.65
CA ASN A 36 -7.29 7.19 -18.94
C ASN A 36 -6.99 5.98 -19.85
N GLY A 37 -7.51 5.97 -21.09
CA GLY A 37 -7.24 4.89 -22.04
C GLY A 37 -5.74 4.68 -22.30
N THR A 38 -5.03 5.78 -22.50
CA THR A 38 -3.61 5.81 -22.79
C THR A 38 -2.77 5.29 -21.61
N LEU A 39 -3.03 5.79 -20.39
CA LEU A 39 -2.29 5.35 -19.21
C LEU A 39 -2.46 3.84 -18.97
N ARG A 40 -3.70 3.34 -19.07
CA ARG A 40 -3.99 1.91 -18.88
C ARG A 40 -3.22 1.04 -19.86
N HIS A 41 -3.24 1.39 -21.14
CA HIS A 41 -2.54 0.64 -22.18
C HIS A 41 -1.03 0.56 -21.88
N HIS A 42 -0.39 1.67 -21.51
CA HIS A 42 1.04 1.66 -21.21
C HIS A 42 1.38 0.88 -19.93
N LEU A 43 0.54 0.97 -18.89
CA LEU A 43 0.74 0.18 -17.67
C LEU A 43 0.57 -1.31 -17.91
N ASP A 44 -0.32 -1.72 -18.83
CA ASP A 44 -0.51 -3.12 -19.21
C ASP A 44 0.73 -3.68 -19.93
N VAL A 45 1.29 -2.90 -20.86
CA VAL A 45 2.56 -3.23 -21.54
C VAL A 45 3.70 -3.37 -20.52
N LEU A 46 3.85 -2.41 -19.61
CA LEU A 46 4.92 -2.43 -18.60
C LEU A 46 4.78 -3.59 -17.61
N GLN A 47 3.56 -3.96 -17.24
CA GLN A 47 3.30 -5.14 -16.40
C GLN A 47 3.63 -6.44 -17.13
N THR A 48 3.23 -6.56 -18.40
CA THR A 48 3.57 -7.72 -19.24
C THR A 48 5.08 -7.90 -19.36
N GLN A 49 5.82 -6.79 -19.46
CA GLN A 49 7.29 -6.76 -19.50
C GLN A 49 7.95 -6.96 -18.13
N ARG A 50 7.18 -7.12 -17.04
CA ARG A 50 7.68 -7.22 -15.65
C ARG A 50 8.54 -6.03 -15.21
N THR A 51 8.37 -4.87 -15.84
CA THR A 51 9.05 -3.62 -15.47
C THR A 51 8.21 -2.75 -14.54
N VAL A 52 6.92 -3.06 -14.39
CA VAL A 52 6.03 -2.47 -13.38
C VAL A 52 5.29 -3.58 -12.65
N THR A 53 5.25 -3.48 -11.33
CA THR A 53 4.48 -4.36 -10.45
C THR A 53 3.28 -3.63 -9.89
N THR A 54 2.17 -4.34 -9.74
CA THR A 54 0.97 -3.81 -9.08
C THR A 54 0.73 -4.51 -7.76
N MET A 55 0.26 -3.75 -6.78
CA MET A 55 -0.16 -4.30 -5.50
C MET A 55 -1.49 -3.69 -5.05
N PRO A 56 -2.46 -4.52 -4.62
CA PRO A 56 -3.67 -4.01 -4.00
C PRO A 56 -3.33 -3.42 -2.62
N VAL A 57 -3.63 -2.14 -2.42
CA VAL A 57 -3.45 -1.44 -1.15
C VAL A 57 -4.72 -0.63 -0.87
N ASN A 58 -5.42 -0.91 0.23
CA ASN A 58 -6.62 -0.16 0.65
C ASN A 58 -7.73 -0.10 -0.42
N GLY A 59 -7.93 -1.18 -1.18
CA GLY A 59 -8.91 -1.24 -2.27
C GLY A 59 -8.51 -0.43 -3.52
N ARG A 60 -7.23 -0.10 -3.67
CA ARG A 60 -6.67 0.59 -4.84
C ARG A 60 -5.48 -0.19 -5.39
N THR A 61 -5.33 -0.17 -6.70
CA THR A 61 -4.11 -0.65 -7.35
C THR A 61 -3.02 0.42 -7.23
N CYS A 62 -1.95 0.06 -6.52
CA CYS A 62 -0.71 0.83 -6.40
C CYS A 62 0.34 0.25 -7.34
N TYR A 63 1.14 1.12 -7.94
CA TYR A 63 2.11 0.76 -8.97
C TYR A 63 3.53 1.03 -8.47
N TYR A 64 4.45 0.15 -8.84
CA TYR A 64 5.86 0.22 -8.47
C TYR A 64 6.73 -0.10 -9.70
N ALA A 65 7.90 0.53 -9.82
CA ALA A 65 8.87 0.20 -10.86
C ALA A 65 9.69 -1.02 -10.44
N GLY A 66 9.87 -1.98 -11.35
CA GLY A 66 10.60 -3.22 -11.11
C GLY A 66 9.71 -4.45 -11.00
N ALA A 67 10.33 -5.62 -11.06
CA ALA A 67 9.68 -6.92 -10.91
C ALA A 67 9.25 -7.15 -9.44
N PRO A 68 8.26 -8.02 -9.18
CA PRO A 68 7.74 -8.23 -7.83
C PRO A 68 8.81 -8.54 -6.78
N SER A 69 9.77 -9.40 -7.14
CA SER A 69 10.92 -9.77 -6.30
C SER A 69 11.83 -8.58 -5.96
N GLN A 70 11.91 -7.56 -6.80
CA GLN A 70 12.71 -6.35 -6.54
C GLN A 70 12.00 -5.39 -5.58
N ILE A 71 10.66 -5.43 -5.53
CA ILE A 71 9.85 -4.60 -4.62
C ILE A 71 9.85 -5.18 -3.21
N GLU A 72 9.87 -6.50 -3.06
CA GLU A 72 10.01 -7.18 -1.77
C GLU A 72 11.34 -6.83 -1.10
N ILE A 73 12.46 -6.82 -1.85
CA ILE A 73 13.77 -6.38 -1.35
C ILE A 73 13.77 -4.91 -0.87
N LEU A 74 13.05 -4.01 -1.56
CA LEU A 74 12.94 -2.59 -1.17
C LEU A 74 12.10 -2.38 0.09
N ARG A 75 11.23 -3.32 0.44
CA ARG A 75 10.43 -3.29 1.67
C ARG A 75 11.27 -3.68 2.90
N ASP A 76 12.27 -4.53 2.71
CA ASP A 76 13.14 -5.02 3.79
C ASP A 76 14.31 -4.05 4.10
N MET A 77 14.60 -3.08 3.23
CA MET A 77 15.74 -2.14 3.38
C MET A 77 15.46 -0.86 4.19
N ASN A 78 14.40 -0.80 5.00
CA ASN A 78 14.11 0.32 5.91
C ASN A 78 14.19 1.71 5.22
N ILE A 79 13.62 1.84 4.01
CA ILE A 79 13.50 3.14 3.33
C ILE A 79 12.42 3.96 4.04
N ALA A 80 12.88 4.65 5.10
CA ALA A 80 12.30 5.77 5.85
C ALA A 80 10.81 5.67 6.21
N ASP A 81 10.54 5.78 7.51
CA ASP A 81 9.22 5.78 8.17
C ASP A 81 8.15 6.65 7.49
N GLU A 82 8.52 7.67 6.70
CA GLU A 82 7.61 8.49 5.90
C GLU A 82 7.01 7.77 4.68
N LYS A 83 7.74 6.85 4.03
CA LYS A 83 7.25 6.04 2.90
C LYS A 83 6.40 4.86 3.36
N ALA A 84 6.75 4.26 4.51
CA ALA A 84 5.88 3.31 5.20
C ALA A 84 4.59 4.01 5.72
N ALA A 85 4.67 5.28 6.13
CA ALA A 85 3.50 6.10 6.46
C ALA A 85 2.62 6.45 5.24
N GLU A 86 3.17 6.45 4.01
CA GLU A 86 2.38 6.48 2.77
C GLU A 86 1.74 5.13 2.42
N MET A 87 2.30 4.01 2.92
CA MET A 87 1.68 2.67 2.89
C MET A 87 0.59 2.52 3.98
N LEU A 88 0.66 3.32 5.04
CA LEU A 88 -0.46 3.59 5.94
C LEU A 88 -1.53 4.46 5.24
N PRO A 89 -2.81 4.29 5.58
CA PRO A 89 -3.92 4.44 4.63
C PRO A 89 -4.28 5.89 4.29
N VAL A 90 -3.84 6.35 3.11
CA VAL A 90 -4.25 7.64 2.55
C VAL A 90 -5.74 7.60 2.14
N GLY A 91 -6.58 8.32 2.90
CA GLY A 91 -8.03 8.38 2.71
C GLY A 91 -8.84 7.62 3.76
N LEU A 92 -8.26 7.36 4.94
CA LEU A 92 -9.07 7.11 6.12
C LEU A 92 -9.74 8.38 6.62
N SER A 93 -11.02 8.28 6.98
CA SER A 93 -11.64 9.31 7.80
C SER A 93 -10.93 9.40 9.15
N GLN A 94 -11.12 10.51 9.86
CA GLN A 94 -10.56 10.67 11.21
C GLN A 94 -10.88 9.48 12.13
N VAL A 95 -12.14 9.03 12.14
CA VAL A 95 -12.58 7.89 12.98
C VAL A 95 -11.87 6.59 12.60
N GLN A 96 -11.64 6.35 11.31
CA GLN A 96 -10.94 5.15 10.85
C GLN A 96 -9.47 5.16 11.30
N ARG A 97 -8.80 6.32 11.29
CA ARG A 97 -7.43 6.46 11.81
C ARG A 97 -7.37 6.21 13.31
N GLU A 98 -8.32 6.77 14.06
CA GLU A 98 -8.43 6.58 15.50
C GLU A 98 -8.62 5.08 15.85
N VAL A 99 -9.44 4.35 15.08
CA VAL A 99 -9.60 2.89 15.22
C VAL A 99 -8.29 2.14 15.00
N VAL A 100 -7.60 2.39 13.88
CA VAL A 100 -6.33 1.70 13.59
C VAL A 100 -5.28 2.00 14.66
N THR A 101 -5.15 3.27 15.05
CA THR A 101 -4.20 3.71 16.08
C THR A 101 -4.44 2.99 17.40
N ARG A 102 -5.70 2.85 17.81
CA ARG A 102 -6.04 2.13 19.04
C ARG A 102 -5.76 0.63 18.95
N LEU A 103 -5.93 0.01 17.78
CA LEU A 103 -5.68 -1.43 17.58
C LEU A 103 -4.21 -1.79 17.45
N VAL A 104 -3.33 -0.83 17.15
CA VAL A 104 -1.87 -1.02 17.24
C VAL A 104 -1.40 -1.12 18.70
N GLN A 105 -2.17 -0.57 19.65
CA GLN A 105 -1.81 -0.55 21.06
C GLN A 105 -2.30 -1.79 21.81
N ASP A 106 -1.44 -2.34 22.65
CA ASP A 106 -1.82 -3.38 23.62
C ASP A 106 -2.15 -2.80 25.00
N PRO A 107 -3.15 -3.38 25.71
CA PRO A 107 -3.97 -4.51 25.29
C PRO A 107 -5.07 -4.11 24.28
N LEU A 108 -5.42 -5.04 23.40
CA LEU A 108 -6.56 -4.89 22.49
C LEU A 108 -7.88 -4.62 23.24
N PRO A 109 -8.79 -3.79 22.68
CA PRO A 109 -10.10 -3.58 23.24
C PRO A 109 -10.93 -4.87 23.13
N LYS A 110 -11.57 -5.25 24.25
CA LYS A 110 -12.35 -6.50 24.35
C LYS A 110 -13.59 -6.55 23.45
N SER A 111 -14.06 -5.40 22.96
CA SER A 111 -15.23 -5.29 22.09
C SER A 111 -15.27 -3.96 21.35
N GLN A 112 -16.10 -3.84 20.31
CA GLN A 112 -16.30 -2.58 19.59
C GLN A 112 -16.86 -1.47 20.50
N ALA A 113 -17.66 -1.83 21.51
CA ALA A 113 -18.16 -0.88 22.50
C ALA A 113 -17.04 -0.36 23.42
N SER A 114 -16.06 -1.21 23.75
CA SER A 114 -14.86 -0.76 24.47
C SER A 114 -14.03 0.16 23.60
N LEU A 115 -13.75 -0.25 22.36
CA LEU A 115 -13.03 0.59 21.39
C LEU A 115 -13.69 1.97 21.21
N ALA A 116 -15.01 2.03 21.11
CA ALA A 116 -15.75 3.29 20.99
C ALA A 116 -15.56 4.21 22.21
N ARG A 117 -15.50 3.64 23.42
CA ARG A 117 -15.17 4.40 24.64
C ARG A 117 -13.71 4.88 24.62
N ASP A 118 -12.78 3.99 24.26
CA ASP A 118 -11.34 4.29 24.23
C ASP A 118 -11.03 5.47 23.29
N ILE A 119 -11.69 5.55 22.13
CA ILE A 119 -11.48 6.65 21.16
C ILE A 119 -12.51 7.79 21.26
N SER A 120 -13.37 7.79 22.29
CA SER A 120 -14.40 8.81 22.51
C SER A 120 -15.33 9.05 21.29
N ARG A 121 -15.78 7.96 20.63
CA ARG A 121 -16.70 8.01 19.48
C ARG A 121 -17.98 7.22 19.73
N SER A 122 -19.01 7.50 18.92
CA SER A 122 -20.24 6.71 18.98
C SER A 122 -20.02 5.27 18.49
N ARG A 123 -20.76 4.31 19.05
CA ARG A 123 -20.72 2.90 18.61
C ARG A 123 -21.06 2.75 17.12
N ALA A 124 -21.98 3.55 16.60
CA ALA A 124 -22.36 3.54 15.19
C ALA A 124 -21.22 4.01 14.26
N SER A 125 -20.48 5.05 14.67
CA SER A 125 -19.30 5.54 13.94
C SER A 125 -18.19 4.49 13.91
N VAL A 126 -17.94 3.83 15.04
CA VAL A 126 -16.94 2.75 15.14
C VAL A 126 -17.33 1.54 14.30
N ASN A 127 -18.58 1.08 14.38
CA ASN A 127 -19.08 -0.03 13.56
C ASN A 127 -18.90 0.25 12.06
N SER A 128 -19.29 1.45 11.62
CA SER A 128 -19.09 1.90 10.23
C SER A 128 -17.62 1.90 9.82
N ALA A 129 -16.73 2.40 10.69
CA ALA A 129 -15.31 2.41 10.44
C ALA A 129 -14.74 0.99 10.31
N ILE A 130 -15.10 0.08 11.22
CA ILE A 130 -14.66 -1.31 11.20
C ILE A 130 -15.11 -2.01 9.91
N LEU A 131 -16.37 -1.85 9.50
CA LEU A 131 -16.88 -2.45 8.26
C LEU A 131 -16.09 -1.97 7.03
N VAL A 132 -15.74 -0.68 6.97
CA VAL A 132 -14.92 -0.13 5.89
C VAL A 132 -13.49 -0.65 5.95
N LEU A 133 -12.87 -0.66 7.13
CA LEU A 133 -11.50 -1.11 7.30
C LEU A 133 -11.33 -2.61 6.99
N ARG A 134 -12.31 -3.46 7.37
CA ARG A 134 -12.37 -4.88 6.98
C ARG A 134 -12.47 -5.07 5.48
N ARG A 135 -13.40 -4.35 4.82
CA ARG A 135 -13.52 -4.38 3.34
C ARG A 135 -12.24 -3.94 2.63
N ARG A 136 -11.42 -3.12 3.29
CA ARG A 136 -10.13 -2.66 2.77
C ARG A 136 -8.96 -3.58 3.11
N GLY A 137 -9.19 -4.67 3.84
CA GLY A 137 -8.15 -5.61 4.29
C GLY A 137 -7.26 -5.07 5.40
N ILE A 138 -7.65 -3.97 6.07
CA ILE A 138 -6.86 -3.35 7.15
C ILE A 138 -7.11 -4.04 8.49
N LEU A 139 -8.34 -4.49 8.73
CA LEU A 139 -8.71 -5.27 9.91
C LEU A 139 -9.03 -6.70 9.52
N SER A 140 -8.82 -7.62 10.46
CA SER A 140 -9.29 -8.99 10.36
C SER A 140 -10.81 -9.05 10.13
N CYS A 141 -11.24 -9.94 9.24
CA CYS A 141 -12.67 -10.17 8.96
C CYS A 141 -13.39 -10.83 10.15
N THR A 142 -12.66 -11.57 10.99
CA THR A 142 -13.22 -12.41 12.06
C THR A 142 -13.03 -11.78 13.43
N THR A 143 -11.88 -11.16 13.69
CA THR A 143 -11.50 -10.61 15.01
C THR A 143 -11.53 -9.08 15.02
N LEU A 144 -11.51 -8.48 16.22
CA LEU A 144 -11.34 -7.04 16.40
C LEU A 144 -9.85 -6.71 16.52
N ASP A 145 -9.15 -6.88 15.40
CA ASP A 145 -7.71 -6.71 15.30
C ASP A 145 -7.34 -6.23 13.88
N LEU A 146 -6.11 -5.79 13.71
CA LEU A 146 -5.47 -5.60 12.41
C LEU A 146 -5.48 -6.90 11.60
N ALA A 147 -5.36 -6.81 10.28
CA ALA A 147 -5.11 -7.98 9.47
C ALA A 147 -3.72 -8.56 9.78
N GLU A 148 -3.55 -9.87 9.60
CA GLU A 148 -2.32 -10.60 9.97
C GLU A 148 -1.05 -9.98 9.38
N HIS A 149 -1.08 -9.62 8.10
CA HIS A 149 0.02 -8.95 7.39
C HIS A 149 0.32 -7.52 7.87
N LEU A 150 -0.48 -6.97 8.80
CA LEU A 150 -0.30 -5.65 9.41
C LEU A 150 0.07 -5.74 10.90
N HIS A 151 0.23 -6.94 11.46
CA HIS A 151 0.63 -7.10 12.86
C HIS A 151 2.02 -6.49 13.15
N GLY A 152 2.92 -6.46 12.16
CA GLY A 152 4.23 -5.81 12.29
C GLY A 152 4.17 -4.31 12.60
N LEU A 153 3.01 -3.65 12.42
CA LEU A 153 2.79 -2.28 12.89
C LEU A 153 2.86 -2.15 14.41
N ARG A 154 2.68 -3.24 15.16
CA ARG A 154 2.77 -3.27 16.63
C ARG A 154 4.19 -3.34 17.13
N THR A 155 5.05 -4.08 16.42
CA THR A 155 6.43 -4.38 16.81
C THR A 155 7.46 -3.47 16.14
N GLY A 156 7.05 -2.73 15.11
CA GLY A 156 7.98 -1.93 14.29
C GLY A 156 8.81 -2.76 13.31
N THR A 157 8.50 -4.05 13.15
CA THR A 157 9.21 -4.99 12.27
C THR A 157 8.21 -5.75 11.40
N LEU A 158 8.40 -5.73 10.08
CA LEU A 158 7.65 -6.53 9.11
C LEU A 158 8.55 -7.69 8.70
N ASP A 159 8.14 -8.93 8.97
CA ASP A 159 8.95 -10.15 8.77
C ASP A 159 8.65 -10.81 7.41
N TYR A 160 9.67 -10.97 6.56
CA TYR A 160 9.68 -11.87 5.38
C TYR A 160 11.07 -12.53 5.22
N GLU A 161 11.13 -13.81 4.87
CA GLU A 161 12.35 -14.62 4.75
C GLU A 161 12.80 -14.75 3.27
N TRP A 162 14.11 -14.62 2.99
CA TRP A 162 14.70 -14.30 1.67
C TRP A 162 15.39 -15.48 0.96
N ILE A 163 15.21 -15.60 -0.36
CA ILE A 163 16.03 -16.47 -1.25
C ILE A 163 16.37 -15.68 -2.53
N ASP A 164 17.67 -15.52 -2.84
CA ASP A 164 18.18 -14.83 -4.05
C ASP A 164 18.20 -15.75 -5.28
N GLU A 165 17.58 -15.32 -6.38
CA GLU A 165 17.59 -16.07 -7.65
C GLU A 165 18.06 -15.24 -8.86
N ARG A 166 18.84 -14.17 -8.65
CA ARG A 166 19.33 -13.37 -9.78
C ARG A 166 20.31 -14.17 -10.65
N PRO A 167 20.15 -14.20 -12.00
CA PRO A 167 21.27 -14.46 -12.88
C PRO A 167 22.22 -13.26 -12.83
N ILE A 168 23.48 -13.52 -12.49
CA ILE A 168 24.56 -12.54 -12.59
C ILE A 168 24.72 -12.20 -14.07
N ALA A 169 24.48 -10.93 -14.44
CA ALA A 169 24.79 -10.45 -15.77
C ALA A 169 26.32 -10.51 -15.96
N ALA A 170 26.76 -11.23 -17.00
CA ALA A 170 28.14 -11.24 -17.50
C ALA A 170 28.43 -10.00 -18.35
#